data_AF-A0A838RMF3-F1
#
_entry.id   AF-A0A838RMF3-F1
#
_cell.length_a   1.000
_cell.length_b   1.000
_cell.length_c   1.000
_cell.angle_alpha   90.00
_cell.angle_beta   90.00
_cell.angle_gamma   90.00
#
_symmetry.space_group_name_H-M   'P 1'
#
loop_
_entity.id
_entity.type
_entity.pdbx_description
1 polymer ?
#
loop_
_entity_poly.entity_id
_entity_poly.type
_entity_poly.pdbx_seq_one_letter_code
_entity_poly.pdbx_strand_id
1 'polypeptide(L)' 'MTTMEAQIAKRRTFAIISHPDAGKTTLTEKLLLYAGAVELAGSVRARANGRHSTADWLVI' A
#
# COMPACT_ATOMS: atom_id res chain seq x y z
N MET A 1 18.32 -12.13 -23.01
CA MET A 1 17.17 -11.24 -22.68
C MET A 1 17.70 -9.87 -22.39
N THR A 2 17.23 -8.85 -23.10
CA THR A 2 17.73 -7.48 -22.93
C THR A 2 17.41 -6.98 -21.52
N THR A 3 18.23 -6.05 -21.04
CA THR A 3 18.09 -5.44 -19.71
C THR A 3 16.73 -4.77 -19.53
N MET A 4 16.14 -4.18 -20.58
CA MET A 4 14.85 -3.50 -20.52
C MET A 4 13.69 -4.46 -20.25
N GLU A 5 13.56 -5.52 -21.05
CA GLU A 5 12.49 -6.51 -20.91
C GLU A 5 12.55 -7.21 -19.55
N ALA A 6 13.76 -7.50 -19.08
CA ALA A 6 13.98 -8.10 -17.75
C ALA A 6 13.54 -7.16 -16.61
N GLN A 7 13.70 -5.83 -16.74
CA GLN A 7 13.21 -4.88 -15.74
C GLN A 7 11.69 -4.71 -15.79
N ILE A 8 11.09 -4.74 -17.00
CA ILE A 8 9.63 -4.68 -17.16
C ILE A 8 8.98 -5.90 -16.48
N ALA A 9 9.52 -7.10 -16.72
CA ALA A 9 8.99 -8.35 -16.19
C ALA A 9 8.99 -8.43 -14.65
N LYS A 10 9.82 -7.64 -13.95
CA LYS A 10 9.90 -7.60 -12.48
C LYS A 10 8.81 -6.74 -11.82
N ARG A 11 8.23 -5.77 -12.54
CA ARG A 11 7.30 -4.79 -11.96
C ARG A 11 5.93 -5.41 -11.69
N ARG A 12 5.32 -5.05 -10.56
CA ARG A 12 3.95 -5.42 -10.19
C ARG A 12 3.23 -4.17 -9.70
N THR A 13 2.24 -3.72 -10.46
CA THR A 13 1.40 -2.56 -10.11
C THR A 13 0.00 -3.07 -9.82
N PHE A 14 -0.51 -2.81 -8.62
CA PHE A 14 -1.82 -3.30 -8.20
C PHE A 14 -2.46 -2.33 -7.19
N ALA A 15 -3.76 -2.52 -6.95
CA ALA A 15 -4.52 -1.81 -5.93
C ALA A 15 -5.29 -2.80 -5.05
N ILE A 16 -5.56 -2.42 -3.80
CA ILE A 16 -6.40 -3.18 -2.88
C ILE A 16 -7.77 -2.48 -2.82
N ILE A 17 -8.82 -3.17 -3.26
CA ILE A 17 -10.21 -2.72 -3.16
C ILE A 17 -10.95 -3.61 -2.16
N SER A 18 -11.71 -3.01 -1.24
CA SER A 18 -12.46 -3.76 -0.24
C SER A 18 -13.63 -2.93 0.29
N HIS A 19 -14.59 -3.62 0.92
CA HIS A 19 -15.61 -2.97 1.75
C HIS A 19 -14.94 -2.22 2.92
N PRO A 20 -15.58 -1.17 3.50
CA PRO A 20 -15.14 -0.57 4.75
C PRO A 20 -14.84 -1.62 5.82
N ASP A 21 -13.80 -1.38 6.62
CA ASP A 21 -13.36 -2.22 7.73
C ASP A 21 -12.92 -3.66 7.40
N ALA A 22 -12.86 -4.05 6.12
CA ALA A 22 -12.36 -5.37 5.69
C ALA A 22 -10.84 -5.57 5.87
N GLY A 23 -10.13 -4.60 6.46
CA GLY A 23 -8.71 -4.73 6.78
C GLY A 23 -7.73 -4.34 5.66
N LYS A 24 -8.16 -3.59 4.62
CA LYS A 24 -7.25 -3.09 3.56
C LYS A 24 -6.00 -2.41 4.11
N THR A 25 -6.14 -1.63 5.18
CA THR A 25 -5.05 -0.85 5.77
C THR A 25 -4.05 -1.76 6.48
N THR A 26 -4.55 -2.76 7.21
CA THR A 26 -3.72 -3.79 7.87
C THR A 26 -2.95 -4.64 6.86
N LEU A 27 -3.59 -5.01 5.75
CA LEU A 27 -2.93 -5.75 4.67
C LEU A 27 -1.81 -4.90 4.03
N THR A 28 -2.07 -3.62 3.75
CA THR A 28 -1.06 -2.69 3.22
C THR A 28 0.14 -2.57 4.17
N GLU A 29 -0.09 -2.40 5.47
CA GLU A 29 0.99 -2.32 6.47
C GLU A 29 1.88 -3.57 6.45
N LYS A 30 1.29 -4.77 6.42
CA LYS A 30 2.04 -6.03 6.39
C LYS A 30 2.84 -6.20 5.11
N LEU A 31 2.27 -5.86 3.95
CA LEU A 31 2.98 -5.93 2.67
C LEU A 31 4.22 -5.04 2.67
N LEU A 32 4.09 -3.82 3.20
CA LEU A 32 5.21 -2.88 3.32
C LEU A 32 6.27 -3.37 4.30
N LEU A 33 5.86 -3.95 5.44
CA LEU A 33 6.79 -4.55 6.40
C LEU A 33 7.59 -5.69 5.76
N TYR A 34 6.93 -6.61 5.05
CA TYR A 34 7.61 -7.72 4.35
C TYR A 34 8.49 -7.26 3.20
N ALA A 35 8.17 -6.11 2.59
CA ALA A 35 9.03 -5.47 1.60
C ALA A 35 10.20 -4.68 2.22
N GLY A 36 10.34 -4.64 3.55
CA GLY A 36 11.38 -3.90 4.26
C GLY A 36 11.12 -2.38 4.36
N ALA A 37 9.95 -1.90 3.95
CA ALA A 37 9.55 -0.49 3.99
C ALA A 37 8.97 -0.09 5.36
N VAL A 38 9.78 -0.21 6.42
CA VAL A 38 9.34 -0.07 7.83
C VAL A 38 8.72 1.30 8.13
N GLU A 39 9.33 2.39 7.68
CA GLU A 39 8.82 3.76 7.91
C GLU A 39 7.45 3.97 7.25
N LEU A 40 7.30 3.50 6.01
CA LEU A 40 6.05 3.60 5.26
C LEU A 40 4.95 2.75 5.91
N ALA A 41 5.29 1.54 6.37
CA ALA A 41 4.37 0.69 7.14
C ALA A 41 3.88 1.40 8.42
N GLY A 42 4.80 2.03 9.17
CA GLY A 42 4.45 2.81 10.37
C GLY A 42 3.52 4.00 10.07
N SER A 43 3.77 4.71 8.97
CA SER A 43 2.93 5.84 8.55
C SER A 43 1.50 5.44 8.18
N VAL A 44 1.32 4.26 7.58
CA VAL A 44 0.01 3.72 7.18
C VAL A 44 -0.83 3.45 8.42
N ARG A 45 -0.23 2.85 9.46
CA ARG A 45 -0.88 2.62 10.75
C ARG A 45 -1.24 3.93 11.47
N ALA A 46 -0.34 4.91 11.47
CA ALA A 46 -0.59 6.22 12.07
C ALA A 46 -1.79 6.94 11.43
N ARG A 47 -1.91 6.88 10.09
CA ARG A 47 -3.05 7.45 9.35
C ARG A 47 -4.35 6.69 9.61
N ALA A 48 -4.29 5.35 9.71
CA ALA A 48 -5.44 4.51 10.03
C ALA A 48 -6.05 4.86 11.40
N ASN A 49 -5.20 5.08 12.40
CA ASN A 49 -5.63 5.40 13.77
C ASN A 49 -6.19 6.83 13.91
N GLY A 50 -5.85 7.73 12.98
CA GLY A 50 -6.31 9.13 13.00
C GLY A 50 -7.59 9.40 12.21
N ARG A 51 -8.03 8.48 11.34
CA ARG A 51 -9.18 8.68 10.44
C ARG A 51 -10.10 7.45 10.46
N HIS A 52 -11.28 7.57 11.05
CA HIS A 52 -12.38 6.67 10.74
C HIS A 52 -12.81 6.90 9.29
N SER A 53 -12.59 5.90 8.44
CA SER A 53 -13.19 5.70 7.11
C SER A 53 -13.44 6.94 6.26
N THR A 54 -12.45 7.82 6.13
CA THR A 54 -12.40 8.77 5.00
C THR A 54 -11.38 8.23 4.02
N ALA A 55 -11.84 7.79 2.85
CA ALA A 55 -10.94 7.61 1.71
C ALA A 55 -10.19 8.94 1.52
N ASP A 56 -8.87 8.90 1.37
CA ASP A 56 -8.07 10.07 1.03
C ASP A 56 -8.52 10.53 -0.36
N TRP A 57 -9.55 11.38 -0.40
CA TRP A 57 -9.84 12.20 -1.56
C TRP A 57 -8.63 13.11 -1.72
N LEU A 58 -8.05 13.11 -2.91
CA LEU A 58 -7.04 14.07 -3.30
C LEU A 58 -7.70 15.45 -3.24
N VAL A 59 -7.55 16.15 -2.11
CA VAL A 59 -7.96 17.55 -1.99
C VAL A 59 -6.96 18.32 -2.84
N ILE A 60 -7.37 18.62 -4.07
CA ILE A 60 -6.72 19.63 -4.92
C ILE A 60 -7.10 20.99 -4.35
#